data_AF-A0A1X9YSI6-F1
#
_entry.id   AF-A0A1X9YSI6-F1
#
_cell.length_a   1.000
_cell.length_b   1.000
_cell.length_c   1.000
_cell.angle_alpha   90.00
_cell.angle_beta   90.00
_cell.angle_gamma   90.00
#
_symmetry.space_group_name_H-M   'P 1'
#
loop_
_entity.id
_entity.type
_entity.pdbx_description
1 polymer ?
#
loop_
_entity_poly.entity_id
_entity_poly.type
_entity_poly.pdbx_seq_one_letter_code
_entity_poly.pdbx_strand_id
1 'polypeptide(L)'
;MEHILNNEVLYKSNSLEIKKTYNQEIDRYGLSSSGGKRLEAKYLHIFPYTPDNMAPAIKTDNEYVWINFDFQEKPMLDKDSWIWKCCVPTCSACNCLDDGSILDCTICEAGSIFNNLNFRTTSQTLDITTYEYDTRDNTYRVTLTKIDSISDLIFDYKWEAAEVEQQLRWTIDSYEQLKGNHKYNLNVCVFEYLEGNVAVQLTPFNILIELTDTSILMDVTKNKIVLGFDEFPYKK
;
A
#
# COMPACT_ATOMS: atom_id res chain seq x y z
N MET A 1 -19.97 6.69 1.52
CA MET A 1 -20.68 5.80 0.55
C MET A 1 -19.73 4.65 0.17
N GLU A 2 -20.21 3.42 0.06
CA GLU A 2 -19.35 2.25 -0.25
C GLU A 2 -19.34 1.93 -1.76
N HIS A 3 -18.15 1.84 -2.34
CA HIS A 3 -17.91 1.61 -3.77
C HIS A 3 -17.43 0.18 -4.01
N ILE A 4 -18.00 -0.51 -4.99
CA ILE A 4 -17.50 -1.83 -5.42
C ILE A 4 -16.31 -1.59 -6.36
N LEU A 5 -15.17 -2.20 -6.05
CA LEU A 5 -13.97 -2.15 -6.87
C LEU A 5 -14.00 -3.31 -7.87
N ASN A 6 -14.47 -3.03 -9.08
CA ASN A 6 -14.60 -3.99 -10.19
C ASN A 6 -13.27 -4.62 -10.61
N ASN A 7 -12.18 -3.88 -10.42
CA ASN A 7 -10.82 -4.29 -10.76
C ASN A 7 -10.14 -5.11 -9.65
N GLU A 8 -10.78 -5.21 -8.47
CA GLU A 8 -10.26 -5.90 -7.29
C GLU A 8 -11.05 -7.20 -7.02
N VAL A 9 -10.84 -8.19 -7.87
CA VAL A 9 -11.44 -9.52 -7.72
C VAL A 9 -10.59 -10.37 -6.77
N LEU A 10 -11.12 -10.70 -5.60
CA LEU A 10 -10.44 -11.52 -4.59
C LEU A 10 -10.69 -13.02 -4.77
N TYR A 11 -11.77 -13.38 -5.45
CA TYR A 11 -12.10 -14.76 -5.81
C TYR A 11 -13.03 -14.80 -7.02
N LYS A 12 -12.83 -15.78 -7.91
CA LYS A 12 -13.71 -16.03 -9.05
C LYS A 12 -13.81 -17.50 -9.39
N SER A 13 -15.04 -17.99 -9.47
CA SER A 13 -15.41 -19.30 -10.01
C SER A 13 -16.64 -19.15 -10.92
N ASN A 14 -17.11 -20.25 -11.52
CA ASN A 14 -18.25 -20.21 -12.45
C ASN A 14 -19.55 -19.67 -11.82
N SER A 15 -19.72 -19.78 -10.50
CA SER A 15 -20.94 -19.39 -9.78
C SER A 15 -20.75 -18.28 -8.75
N LEU A 16 -19.51 -17.93 -8.42
CA LEU A 16 -19.21 -16.99 -7.34
C LEU A 16 -18.06 -16.07 -7.74
N GLU A 17 -18.31 -14.77 -7.69
CA GLU A 17 -17.29 -13.74 -7.79
C GLU A 17 -17.34 -12.89 -6.53
N ILE A 18 -16.20 -12.69 -5.87
CA ILE A 18 -16.08 -11.85 -4.69
C ILE A 18 -15.11 -10.72 -5.00
N LYS A 19 -15.59 -9.50 -4.81
CA LYS A 19 -14.85 -8.26 -5.04
C LYS A 19 -14.63 -7.51 -3.75
N LYS A 20 -13.55 -6.75 -3.70
CA LYS A 20 -13.31 -5.76 -2.66
C LYS A 20 -14.29 -4.59 -2.82
N THR A 21 -14.71 -4.02 -1.71
CA THR A 21 -15.40 -2.73 -1.67
C THR A 21 -14.57 -1.73 -0.88
N TYR A 22 -14.78 -0.45 -1.11
CA TYR A 22 -14.05 0.62 -0.44
C TYR A 22 -14.99 1.75 -0.03
N ASN A 23 -14.83 2.22 1.21
CA ASN A 23 -15.53 3.39 1.72
C ASN A 23 -14.50 4.49 2.02
N GLN A 24 -14.49 5.52 1.17
CA GLN A 24 -13.55 6.64 1.24
C GLN A 24 -13.67 7.45 2.54
N GLU A 25 -14.87 7.58 3.11
CA GLU A 25 -15.10 8.43 4.29
C GLU A 25 -14.37 7.90 5.54
N ILE A 26 -14.19 6.58 5.61
CA ILE A 26 -13.55 5.91 6.75
C ILE A 26 -12.24 5.23 6.36
N ASP A 27 -11.85 5.31 5.09
CA ASP A 27 -10.68 4.62 4.51
C ASP A 27 -10.66 3.12 4.87
N ARG A 28 -11.76 2.41 4.59
CA ARG A 28 -11.90 0.97 4.91
C ARG A 28 -12.38 0.14 3.73
N TYR A 29 -12.04 -1.13 3.79
CA TYR A 29 -12.41 -2.14 2.81
C TYR A 29 -13.47 -3.11 3.34
N GLY A 30 -14.34 -3.56 2.45
CA GLY A 30 -15.37 -4.57 2.67
C GLY A 30 -15.40 -5.58 1.51
N LEU A 31 -16.49 -6.34 1.40
CA LEU A 31 -16.67 -7.35 0.34
C LEU A 31 -18.05 -7.30 -0.30
N SER A 32 -18.11 -7.60 -1.60
CA SER A 32 -19.36 -7.82 -2.32
C SER A 32 -19.26 -9.08 -3.18
N SER A 33 -20.31 -9.89 -3.15
CA SER A 33 -20.42 -11.10 -3.99
C SER A 33 -21.39 -10.91 -5.17
N SER A 34 -21.18 -11.66 -6.25
CA SER A 34 -22.13 -11.77 -7.37
C SER A 34 -23.52 -12.28 -6.95
N GLY A 35 -23.62 -12.99 -5.83
CA GLY A 35 -24.88 -13.43 -5.22
C GLY A 35 -25.62 -12.35 -4.42
N GLY A 36 -25.13 -11.11 -4.41
CA GLY A 36 -25.76 -9.97 -3.72
C GLY A 36 -25.40 -9.83 -2.24
N LYS A 37 -24.65 -10.77 -1.66
CA LYS A 37 -24.15 -10.67 -0.28
C LYS A 37 -23.10 -9.56 -0.18
N ARG A 38 -23.13 -8.82 0.94
CA ARG A 38 -22.19 -7.74 1.25
C ARG A 38 -21.65 -7.87 2.68
N LEU A 39 -20.41 -7.47 2.86
CA LEU A 39 -19.74 -7.28 4.14
C LEU A 39 -19.31 -5.83 4.21
N GLU A 40 -19.78 -5.12 5.23
CA GLU A 40 -19.51 -3.69 5.41
C GLU A 40 -18.02 -3.39 5.50
N ALA A 41 -17.64 -2.22 4.99
CA ALA A 41 -16.27 -1.74 5.04
C ALA A 41 -15.78 -1.49 6.47
N LYS A 42 -14.87 -2.35 6.95
CA LYS A 42 -14.27 -2.23 8.31
C LYS A 42 -12.84 -2.73 8.43
N TYR A 43 -12.24 -3.23 7.34
CA TYR A 43 -10.88 -3.74 7.32
C TYR A 43 -9.91 -2.71 6.72
N LEU A 44 -8.67 -2.70 7.19
CA LEU A 44 -7.57 -1.93 6.59
C LEU A 44 -7.10 -2.54 5.27
N HIS A 45 -7.21 -3.86 5.14
CA HIS A 45 -6.91 -4.60 3.92
C HIS A 45 -7.61 -5.95 3.93
N ILE A 46 -7.95 -6.47 2.74
CA ILE A 46 -8.42 -7.85 2.55
C ILE A 46 -7.63 -8.44 1.39
N PHE A 47 -6.95 -9.54 1.67
CA PHE A 47 -6.14 -10.28 0.70
C PHE A 47 -7.03 -11.21 -0.15
N PRO A 48 -6.54 -11.69 -1.31
CA PRO A 48 -7.24 -12.71 -2.09
C PRO A 48 -7.56 -13.98 -1.28
N TYR A 49 -8.62 -14.68 -1.67
CA TYR A 49 -8.99 -15.94 -1.03
C TYR A 49 -7.92 -17.01 -1.30
N THR A 50 -7.56 -17.72 -0.24
CA THR A 50 -6.68 -18.89 -0.31
C THR A 50 -7.42 -20.11 -0.88
N PRO A 51 -6.71 -21.19 -1.29
CA PRO A 51 -7.35 -22.44 -1.72
C PRO A 51 -8.28 -23.09 -0.68
N ASP A 52 -8.13 -22.74 0.59
CA ASP A 52 -8.97 -23.22 1.69
C ASP A 52 -10.26 -22.39 1.86
N ASN A 53 -10.59 -21.54 0.87
CA ASN A 53 -11.78 -20.69 0.82
C ASN A 53 -11.86 -19.67 1.95
N MET A 54 -10.71 -19.21 2.42
CA MET A 54 -10.59 -18.15 3.43
C MET A 54 -9.74 -17.00 2.88
N ALA A 55 -10.24 -15.76 3.02
CA ALA A 55 -9.50 -14.54 2.77
C ALA A 55 -8.91 -14.01 4.09
N PRO A 56 -7.60 -13.75 4.17
CA PRO A 56 -7.00 -13.00 5.26
C PRO A 56 -7.44 -11.53 5.19
N ALA A 57 -7.68 -10.91 6.34
CA ALA A 57 -8.00 -9.49 6.45
C ALA A 57 -7.35 -8.86 7.68
N ILE A 58 -7.07 -7.57 7.59
CA ILE A 58 -6.43 -6.77 8.66
C ILE A 58 -7.49 -5.84 9.25
N LYS A 59 -7.73 -5.93 10.56
CA LYS A 59 -8.62 -5.03 11.29
C LYS A 59 -7.92 -3.73 11.69
N THR A 60 -8.69 -2.77 12.19
CA THR A 60 -8.20 -1.45 12.62
C THR A 60 -7.22 -1.48 13.79
N ASP A 61 -7.20 -2.55 14.56
CA ASP A 61 -6.27 -2.83 15.66
C ASP A 61 -5.04 -3.65 15.22
N ASN A 62 -4.85 -3.81 13.90
CA ASN A 62 -3.83 -4.68 13.30
C ASN A 62 -3.99 -6.18 13.63
N GLU A 63 -5.16 -6.61 14.12
CA GLU A 63 -5.49 -8.03 14.23
C GLU A 63 -5.72 -8.62 12.83
N TYR A 64 -5.13 -9.80 12.59
CA TYR A 64 -5.37 -10.59 11.38
C TYR A 64 -6.49 -11.58 11.63
N VAL A 65 -7.46 -11.63 10.71
CA VAL A 65 -8.59 -12.57 10.76
C VAL A 65 -8.79 -13.27 9.43
N TRP A 66 -9.51 -14.38 9.48
CA TRP A 66 -9.97 -15.10 8.30
C TRP A 66 -11.43 -14.76 7.98
N ILE A 67 -11.76 -14.59 6.70
CA ILE A 67 -13.12 -14.35 6.21
C ILE A 67 -13.47 -15.48 5.23
N ASN A 68 -14.54 -16.24 5.47
CA ASN A 68 -15.00 -17.28 4.55
C ASN A 68 -15.89 -16.71 3.42
N PHE A 69 -16.37 -17.55 2.49
CA PHE A 69 -17.32 -17.12 1.45
C PHE A 69 -18.68 -16.67 1.99
N ASP A 70 -19.00 -17.06 3.23
CA ASP A 70 -20.16 -16.57 3.95
C ASP A 70 -19.91 -15.24 4.68
N PHE A 71 -18.78 -14.58 4.44
CA PHE A 71 -18.39 -13.33 5.08
C PHE A 71 -18.41 -13.40 6.61
N GLN A 72 -18.23 -14.61 7.16
CA GLN A 72 -18.05 -14.84 8.58
C GLN A 72 -16.57 -14.74 8.93
N GLU A 73 -16.30 -13.98 9.98
CA GLU A 73 -14.97 -13.87 10.55
C GLU A 73 -14.63 -15.07 11.42
N LYS A 74 -13.36 -15.46 11.38
CA LYS A 74 -12.74 -16.38 12.33
C LYS A 74 -11.38 -15.81 12.77
N PRO A 75 -11.01 -15.93 14.05
CA PRO A 75 -9.67 -15.58 14.49
C PRO A 75 -8.60 -16.34 13.71
N MET A 76 -7.50 -15.67 13.40
CA MET A 76 -6.34 -16.30 12.80
C MET A 76 -5.44 -16.85 13.91
N LEU A 77 -4.91 -18.07 13.72
CA LEU A 77 -3.91 -18.61 14.64
C LEU A 77 -2.61 -17.82 14.51
N ASP A 78 -1.84 -17.70 15.59
CA ASP A 78 -0.59 -16.93 15.61
C ASP A 78 0.35 -17.29 14.46
N LYS A 79 0.52 -18.59 14.20
CA LYS A 79 1.37 -19.10 13.11
C LYS A 79 0.96 -18.55 11.74
N ASP A 80 -0.34 -18.54 11.45
CA ASP A 80 -0.86 -18.03 10.18
C ASP A 80 -0.77 -16.51 10.13
N SER A 81 -1.03 -15.83 11.26
CA SER A 81 -0.89 -14.38 11.36
C SER A 81 0.54 -13.94 11.06
N TRP A 82 1.56 -14.67 11.50
CA TRP A 82 2.95 -14.39 11.17
C TRP A 82 3.22 -14.44 9.65
N ILE A 83 2.63 -15.41 8.93
CA ILE A 83 2.80 -15.51 7.48
C ILE A 83 2.21 -14.27 6.78
N TRP A 84 1.00 -13.87 7.18
CA TRP A 84 0.32 -12.74 6.56
C TRP A 84 0.89 -11.38 6.98
N LYS A 85 1.51 -11.28 8.16
CA LYS A 85 2.30 -10.11 8.57
C LYS A 85 3.54 -9.88 7.69
N CYS A 86 4.07 -10.94 7.09
CA CYS A 86 5.16 -10.83 6.11
C CYS A 86 4.66 -10.47 4.70
N CYS A 87 3.34 -10.51 4.45
CA CYS A 87 2.76 -10.13 3.17
C CYS A 87 2.52 -8.63 3.14
N VAL A 88 3.04 -7.96 2.12
CA VAL A 88 2.84 -6.54 1.89
C VAL A 88 1.40 -6.26 1.45
N PRO A 89 0.63 -5.42 2.16
CA PRO A 89 -0.69 -4.99 1.69
C PRO A 89 -0.56 -4.04 0.49
N THR A 90 -0.95 -4.47 -0.71
CA THR A 90 -0.84 -3.60 -1.89
C THR A 90 -1.92 -2.50 -1.93
N CYS A 91 -1.66 -1.46 -2.73
CA CYS A 91 -2.71 -0.52 -3.16
C CYS A 91 -3.82 -1.28 -3.89
N SER A 92 -5.05 -0.75 -3.83
CA SER A 92 -6.19 -1.35 -4.53
C SER A 92 -6.43 -0.63 -5.87
N ALA A 93 -6.70 -1.38 -6.93
CA ALA A 93 -7.04 -0.83 -8.24
C ALA A 93 -8.45 -0.21 -8.20
N CYS A 94 -8.58 1.03 -8.63
CA CYS A 94 -9.86 1.67 -8.80
C CYS A 94 -10.45 1.42 -10.18
N ASN A 95 -11.77 1.52 -10.28
CA ASN A 95 -12.54 1.37 -11.52
C ASN A 95 -12.18 2.43 -12.56
N CYS A 96 -11.67 3.59 -12.10
CA CYS A 96 -11.27 4.72 -12.94
C CYS A 96 -10.24 4.33 -14.03
N LEU A 97 -9.47 3.24 -13.80
CA LEU A 97 -8.53 2.67 -14.76
C LEU A 97 -9.19 2.13 -16.03
N ASP A 98 -10.36 1.50 -15.90
CA ASP A 98 -11.00 0.77 -16.99
C ASP A 98 -11.99 1.63 -17.77
N ASP A 99 -12.60 2.62 -17.11
CA ASP A 99 -13.61 3.50 -17.71
C ASP A 99 -13.03 4.81 -18.28
N GLY A 100 -11.73 5.04 -18.09
CA GLY A 100 -11.02 6.22 -18.60
C GLY A 100 -11.32 7.52 -17.83
N SER A 101 -11.97 7.44 -16.66
CA SER A 101 -12.34 8.59 -15.83
C SER A 101 -11.28 8.99 -14.79
N ILE A 102 -10.02 8.59 -15.00
CA ILE A 102 -8.90 8.79 -14.06
C ILE A 102 -8.80 10.24 -13.56
N LEU A 103 -9.01 11.23 -14.44
CA LEU A 103 -8.86 12.66 -14.11
C LEU A 103 -9.97 13.19 -13.19
N ASP A 104 -11.14 12.56 -13.19
CA ASP A 104 -12.33 13.02 -12.45
C ASP A 104 -12.63 12.13 -11.23
N CYS A 105 -11.80 11.12 -10.97
CA CYS A 105 -12.05 10.18 -9.89
C CYS A 105 -11.68 10.77 -8.53
N THR A 106 -12.66 10.88 -7.64
CA THR A 106 -12.45 11.37 -6.28
C THR A 106 -11.98 10.29 -5.31
N ILE A 107 -12.02 9.02 -5.72
CA ILE A 107 -11.75 7.85 -4.86
C ILE A 107 -10.29 7.41 -4.99
N CYS A 108 -9.74 7.55 -6.19
CA CYS A 108 -8.44 7.06 -6.59
C CYS A 108 -7.54 8.24 -6.94
N GLU A 109 -6.25 7.98 -6.93
CA GLU A 109 -5.27 8.88 -7.52
C GLU A 109 -4.54 8.11 -8.61
N ALA A 110 -4.68 8.58 -9.86
CA ALA A 110 -4.10 7.95 -11.04
C ALA A 110 -4.44 6.45 -11.20
N GLY A 111 -5.62 6.00 -10.77
CA GLY A 111 -6.01 4.59 -10.85
C GLY A 111 -5.87 3.77 -9.57
N SER A 112 -5.17 4.31 -8.57
CA SER A 112 -4.78 3.57 -7.37
C SER A 112 -5.44 4.16 -6.13
N ILE A 113 -5.99 3.29 -5.28
CA ILE A 113 -6.41 3.63 -3.92
C ILE A 113 -5.25 3.23 -3.01
N PHE A 114 -4.57 4.23 -2.46
CA PHE A 114 -3.39 4.00 -1.65
C PHE A 114 -3.72 3.24 -0.37
N ASN A 115 -2.80 2.34 0.01
CA ASN A 115 -2.85 1.68 1.30
C ASN A 115 -1.84 2.33 2.23
N ASN A 116 -2.26 2.78 3.41
CA ASN A 116 -1.33 3.37 4.36
C ASN A 116 -0.42 2.32 5.03
N LEU A 117 -0.74 1.02 4.92
CA LEU A 117 0.08 -0.05 5.50
C LEU A 117 1.36 -0.33 4.69
N ASN A 118 1.43 0.04 3.42
CA ASN A 118 2.61 -0.21 2.60
C ASN A 118 3.59 0.95 2.50
N PHE A 119 3.26 2.12 3.06
CA PHE A 119 4.18 3.25 3.14
C PHE A 119 4.22 3.71 4.58
N ARG A 120 5.35 3.49 5.23
CA ARG A 120 5.49 3.68 6.68
C ARG A 120 6.68 4.58 6.96
N THR A 121 6.50 5.52 7.87
CA THR A 121 7.59 6.27 8.46
C THR A 121 8.35 5.35 9.43
N THR A 122 9.63 5.10 9.16
CA THR A 122 10.48 4.23 9.99
C THR A 122 11.35 5.03 10.95
N SER A 123 11.66 6.28 10.61
CA SER A 123 12.42 7.19 11.47
C SER A 123 12.06 8.64 11.14
N GLN A 124 11.95 9.48 12.16
CA GLN A 124 11.73 10.91 11.98
C GLN A 124 12.52 11.69 13.03
N THR A 125 13.30 12.64 12.54
CA THR A 125 14.09 13.61 13.31
C THR A 125 13.80 15.01 12.77
N LEU A 126 14.40 16.05 13.35
CA LEU A 126 14.19 17.43 12.89
C LEU A 126 14.61 17.62 11.41
N ASP A 127 15.70 16.97 11.01
CA ASP A 127 16.33 17.20 9.72
C ASP A 127 16.25 15.98 8.79
N ILE A 128 15.90 14.80 9.31
CA ILE A 128 15.84 13.56 8.53
C ILE A 128 14.52 12.84 8.78
N THR A 129 13.81 12.51 7.70
CA THR A 129 12.65 11.61 7.72
C THR A 129 12.95 10.41 6.82
N THR A 130 12.71 9.20 7.31
CA THR A 130 12.87 7.98 6.53
C THR A 130 11.55 7.23 6.43
N TYR A 131 11.20 6.85 5.20
CA TYR A 131 10.07 6.01 4.87
C TYR A 131 10.53 4.68 4.32
N GLU A 132 9.70 3.66 4.48
CA GLU A 132 9.74 2.44 3.69
C GLU A 132 8.47 2.35 2.86
N TYR A 133 8.63 2.08 1.57
CA TYR A 133 7.53 1.87 0.64
C TYR A 133 7.64 0.48 0.03
N ASP A 134 6.67 -0.36 0.36
CA ASP A 134 6.52 -1.68 -0.21
C ASP A 134 5.56 -1.62 -1.42
N THR A 135 6.13 -1.83 -2.62
CA THR A 135 5.37 -1.95 -3.87
C THR A 135 4.98 -3.40 -4.10
N ARG A 136 4.37 -3.69 -5.27
CA ARG A 136 4.09 -5.07 -5.67
C ARG A 136 5.36 -5.90 -5.85
N ASP A 137 6.43 -5.29 -6.34
CA ASP A 137 7.61 -6.02 -6.84
C ASP A 137 8.86 -5.76 -5.96
N ASN A 138 8.90 -4.67 -5.21
CA ASN A 138 10.10 -4.19 -4.51
C ASN A 138 9.79 -3.45 -3.21
N THR A 139 10.78 -3.39 -2.31
CA THR A 139 10.77 -2.48 -1.15
C THR A 139 11.78 -1.36 -1.34
N TYR A 140 11.33 -0.13 -1.17
CA TYR A 140 12.14 1.08 -1.24
C TYR A 140 12.30 1.71 0.13
N ARG A 141 13.50 2.21 0.41
CA ARG A 141 13.77 3.16 1.48
C ARG A 141 13.88 4.56 0.89
N VAL A 142 13.16 5.50 1.48
CA VAL A 142 13.17 6.90 1.08
C VAL A 142 13.68 7.73 2.25
N THR A 143 14.80 8.42 2.08
CA THR A 143 15.37 9.29 3.11
C THR A 143 15.35 10.73 2.65
N LEU A 144 14.58 11.57 3.36
CA LEU A 144 14.49 13.01 3.15
C LEU A 144 15.43 13.66 4.14
N THR A 145 16.40 14.40 3.65
CA THR A 145 17.35 15.19 4.45
C THR A 145 17.12 16.67 4.18
N LYS A 146 16.70 17.42 5.18
CA LYS A 146 16.54 18.87 5.12
C LYS A 146 17.89 19.52 4.83
N ILE A 147 17.89 20.55 3.99
CA ILE A 147 19.09 21.29 3.66
C ILE A 147 19.05 22.67 4.33
N ASP A 148 20.13 23.05 5.00
CA ASP A 148 20.17 24.29 5.77
C ASP A 148 20.32 25.56 4.91
N SER A 149 20.76 25.43 3.66
CA SER A 149 20.95 26.55 2.74
C SER A 149 20.30 26.30 1.38
N ILE A 150 19.55 27.29 0.91
CA ILE A 150 18.90 27.32 -0.41
C ILE A 150 19.84 27.90 -1.48
N SER A 151 20.87 28.66 -1.08
CA SER A 151 21.76 29.32 -2.04
C SER A 151 22.49 28.28 -2.87
N ASP A 152 22.22 28.27 -4.18
CA ASP A 152 22.84 27.43 -5.22
C ASP A 152 22.21 26.04 -5.49
N LEU A 153 21.04 25.73 -4.92
CA LEU A 153 20.33 24.49 -5.24
C LEU A 153 19.40 24.66 -6.46
N ILE A 154 19.57 23.78 -7.45
CA ILE A 154 18.59 23.53 -8.50
C ILE A 154 17.63 22.46 -7.98
N PHE A 155 16.35 22.80 -7.89
CA PHE A 155 15.32 21.86 -7.48
C PHE A 155 14.77 21.12 -8.70
N ASP A 156 14.70 19.79 -8.60
CA ASP A 156 14.06 18.93 -9.58
C ASP A 156 12.53 19.08 -9.51
N TYR A 157 12.00 19.24 -8.30
CA TYR A 157 10.56 19.35 -8.04
C TYR A 157 10.21 20.39 -6.98
N LYS A 158 8.96 20.86 -7.04
CA LYS A 158 8.31 21.68 -6.02
C LYS A 158 7.01 21.00 -5.60
N TRP A 159 6.87 20.67 -4.32
CA TRP A 159 5.71 19.96 -3.78
C TRP A 159 5.10 20.70 -2.61
N GLU A 160 3.77 20.62 -2.47
CA GLU A 160 3.11 21.10 -1.25
C GLU A 160 3.39 20.12 -0.11
N ALA A 161 3.56 20.62 1.12
CA ALA A 161 3.86 19.80 2.29
C ALA A 161 2.84 18.66 2.49
N ALA A 162 1.56 18.93 2.19
CA ALA A 162 0.48 17.95 2.27
C ALA A 162 0.58 16.81 1.23
N GLU A 163 1.33 17.02 0.13
CA GLU A 163 1.41 16.08 -0.99
C GLU A 163 2.71 15.27 -1.01
N VAL A 164 3.65 15.52 -0.08
CA VAL A 164 5.00 14.93 -0.15
C VAL A 164 4.97 13.41 -0.23
N GLU A 165 4.20 12.73 0.63
CA GLU A 165 4.15 11.27 0.65
C GLU A 165 3.55 10.70 -0.65
N GLN A 166 2.51 11.34 -1.17
CA GLN A 166 1.88 11.00 -2.43
C GLN A 166 2.86 11.14 -3.60
N GLN A 167 3.55 12.28 -3.68
CA GLN A 167 4.52 12.55 -4.75
C GLN A 167 5.69 11.56 -4.70
N LEU A 168 6.13 11.17 -3.50
CA LEU A 168 7.14 10.12 -3.33
C LEU A 168 6.66 8.77 -3.89
N ARG A 169 5.44 8.35 -3.56
CA ARG A 169 4.84 7.11 -4.08
C ARG A 169 4.75 7.14 -5.61
N TRP A 170 4.19 8.20 -6.19
CA TRP A 170 4.09 8.35 -7.65
C TRP A 170 5.44 8.35 -8.36
N THR A 171 6.42 9.01 -7.76
CA THR A 171 7.79 9.03 -8.24
C THR A 171 8.33 7.60 -8.33
N ILE A 172 8.19 6.82 -7.27
CA ILE A 172 8.63 5.42 -7.22
C ILE A 172 7.86 4.54 -8.21
N ASP A 173 6.52 4.59 -8.21
CA ASP A 173 5.67 3.79 -9.09
C ASP A 173 5.97 4.06 -10.58
N SER A 174 6.17 5.32 -10.95
CA SER A 174 6.54 5.71 -12.31
C SER A 174 7.91 5.12 -12.71
N TYR A 175 8.85 5.04 -11.77
CA TYR A 175 10.15 4.43 -12.04
C TYR A 175 10.10 2.92 -12.19
N GLU A 176 9.27 2.21 -11.41
CA GLU A 176 9.11 0.76 -11.56
C GLU A 176 8.65 0.39 -12.96
N GLN A 177 7.71 1.16 -13.53
CA GLN A 177 7.24 0.98 -14.90
C GLN A 177 8.36 1.14 -15.94
N LEU A 178 9.33 1.99 -15.67
CA LEU A 178 10.49 2.25 -16.53
C LEU A 178 11.61 1.20 -16.36
N LYS A 179 11.47 0.22 -15.44
CA LYS A 179 12.40 -0.91 -15.20
C LYS A 179 13.87 -0.51 -15.06
N GLY A 180 14.14 0.62 -14.40
CA GLY A 180 15.48 1.10 -14.11
C GLY A 180 16.00 0.60 -12.75
N ASN A 181 17.28 0.23 -12.67
CA ASN A 181 17.90 -0.30 -11.46
C ASN A 181 18.77 0.78 -10.76
N HIS A 182 18.23 1.65 -9.90
CA HIS A 182 19.01 2.82 -9.44
C HIS A 182 18.73 3.27 -8.00
N LYS A 183 19.78 3.79 -7.36
CA LYS A 183 19.68 4.79 -6.31
C LYS A 183 19.36 6.13 -6.95
N TYR A 184 18.31 6.79 -6.49
CA TYR A 184 17.85 8.04 -7.07
C TYR A 184 17.97 9.16 -6.04
N ASN A 185 18.50 10.30 -6.46
CA ASN A 185 18.67 11.46 -5.61
C ASN A 185 17.93 12.65 -6.22
N LEU A 186 17.06 13.27 -5.44
CA LEU A 186 16.25 14.42 -5.81
C LEU A 186 16.53 15.60 -4.91
N ASN A 187 16.57 16.79 -5.49
CA ASN A 187 16.45 18.04 -4.74
C ASN A 187 15.02 18.54 -4.87
N VAL A 188 14.30 18.57 -3.76
CA VAL A 188 12.88 18.98 -3.72
C VAL A 188 12.71 20.21 -2.84
N CYS A 189 11.97 21.19 -3.33
CA CYS A 189 11.51 22.31 -2.50
C CYS A 189 10.08 22.02 -2.03
N VAL A 190 9.93 21.76 -0.73
CA VAL A 190 8.61 21.59 -0.10
C VAL A 190 8.11 22.95 0.37
N PHE A 191 6.86 23.27 0.06
CA PHE A 191 6.25 24.53 0.46
C PHE A 191 4.97 24.32 1.27
N GLU A 192 4.73 25.22 2.22
CA GLU A 192 3.50 25.24 3.02
C GLU A 192 2.98 26.68 3.15
N TYR A 193 1.66 26.83 3.14
CA TYR A 193 1.01 28.10 3.39
C TYR A 193 0.93 28.34 4.90
N LEU A 194 1.46 29.47 5.36
CA LEU A 194 1.35 29.84 6.76
C LEU A 194 -0.07 30.32 7.04
N GLU A 195 -0.77 29.66 7.97
CA GLU A 195 -2.16 30.00 8.29
C GLU A 195 -2.35 31.51 8.53
N GLY A 196 -3.33 32.09 7.83
CA GLY A 196 -3.67 33.50 7.96
C GLY A 196 -2.74 34.49 7.25
N ASN A 197 -1.76 34.04 6.46
CA ASN A 197 -0.89 34.90 5.67
C ASN A 197 -0.76 34.45 4.21
N VAL A 198 -0.38 35.37 3.32
CA VAL A 198 0.01 35.07 1.92
C VAL A 198 1.46 34.54 1.85
N ALA A 199 2.14 34.48 2.99
CA ALA A 199 3.51 34.01 3.10
C ALA A 199 3.58 32.48 2.99
N VAL A 200 4.56 32.02 2.23
CA VAL A 200 4.85 30.60 2.01
C VAL A 200 6.18 30.29 2.67
N GLN A 201 6.22 29.25 3.49
CA GLN A 201 7.47 28.71 4.00
C GLN A 201 8.02 27.70 2.99
N LEU A 202 9.30 27.85 2.66
CA LEU A 202 10.03 26.97 1.73
C LEU A 202 11.06 26.17 2.51
N THR A 203 11.00 24.85 2.40
CA THR A 203 11.92 23.93 3.04
C THR A 203 12.58 23.06 1.97
N PRO A 204 13.90 23.21 1.72
CA PRO A 204 14.60 22.37 0.76
C PRO A 204 14.95 21.01 1.37
N PHE A 205 14.82 19.96 0.57
CA PHE A 205 15.17 18.58 0.92
C PHE A 205 16.04 17.95 -0.16
N ASN A 206 17.01 17.15 0.27
CA ASN A 206 17.63 16.11 -0.55
C ASN A 206 16.92 14.79 -0.25
N ILE A 207 16.37 14.14 -1.27
CA ILE A 207 15.65 12.88 -1.13
C ILE A 207 16.46 11.78 -1.80
N LEU A 208 16.86 10.79 -1.02
CA LEU A 208 17.50 9.58 -1.50
C LEU A 208 16.49 8.44 -1.52
N ILE A 209 16.27 7.83 -2.68
CA ILE A 209 15.43 6.64 -2.86
C ILE A 209 16.36 5.46 -3.18
N GLU A 210 16.31 4.42 -2.35
CA GLU A 210 17.13 3.21 -2.48
C GLU A 210 16.25 1.96 -2.48
N LEU A 211 16.48 1.06 -3.43
CA LEU A 211 15.95 -0.29 -3.39
C LEU A 211 16.66 -1.07 -2.28
N THR A 212 15.93 -1.54 -1.27
CA THR A 212 16.54 -2.22 -0.10
C THR A 212 16.53 -3.73 -0.21
N ASP A 213 15.55 -4.33 -0.89
CA ASP A 213 15.51 -5.79 -1.12
C ASP A 213 14.58 -6.15 -2.29
N THR A 214 14.97 -7.17 -3.07
CA THR A 214 14.21 -7.76 -4.20
C THR A 214 13.60 -9.13 -3.87
N SER A 215 13.62 -9.53 -2.61
CA SER A 215 13.26 -10.89 -2.18
C SER A 215 12.84 -10.83 -0.72
N ILE A 216 11.57 -10.95 -0.34
CA ILE A 216 10.74 -12.16 -0.42
C ILE A 216 9.29 -11.71 -0.62
N LEU A 217 8.86 -11.43 -1.86
CA LEU A 217 7.44 -11.53 -2.18
C LEU A 217 7.14 -13.02 -2.29
N MET A 218 6.82 -13.66 -1.16
CA MET A 218 6.17 -14.96 -1.23
C MET A 218 4.85 -14.72 -1.97
N ASP A 219 4.78 -15.18 -3.21
CA ASP A 219 3.52 -15.33 -3.93
C ASP A 219 2.74 -16.49 -3.27
N VAL A 220 2.30 -16.27 -2.02
CA VAL A 220 1.56 -17.24 -1.17
C VAL A 220 0.27 -17.66 -1.87
N THR A 221 -0.18 -16.88 -2.84
CA THR A 221 -1.44 -17.10 -3.55
C THR A 221 -1.38 -18.16 -4.64
N LYS A 222 -0.21 -18.57 -5.14
CA LYS A 222 -0.14 -19.50 -6.29
C LYS A 222 0.57 -20.83 -6.06
N ASN A 223 1.50 -20.92 -5.13
CA ASN A 223 2.06 -22.20 -4.71
C ASN A 223 2.43 -22.08 -3.24
N LYS A 224 1.97 -23.03 -2.42
CA LYS A 224 2.51 -23.20 -1.07
C LYS A 224 4.02 -23.38 -1.22
N ILE A 225 4.81 -22.34 -0.94
CA ILE A 225 6.20 -22.57 -0.54
C ILE A 225 6.07 -23.20 0.84
N VAL A 226 6.00 -24.53 0.84
CA VAL A 226 6.26 -25.30 2.03
C VAL A 226 7.72 -25.05 2.34
N LEU A 227 8.02 -24.13 3.26
CA LEU A 227 9.26 -24.22 4.00
C LEU A 227 9.19 -25.57 4.72
N GLY A 228 9.83 -26.58 4.14
CA GLY A 228 9.92 -27.91 4.71
C GLY A 228 10.62 -27.79 6.05
N PHE A 229 9.86 -27.79 7.14
CA PHE A 229 10.38 -27.98 8.49
C PHE A 229 10.68 -29.47 8.77
N ASP A 230 10.92 -30.26 7.73
CA ASP A 230 11.27 -31.69 7.82
C ASP A 230 12.74 -31.93 8.26
N GLU A 231 13.51 -30.88 8.55
CA GLU A 231 14.90 -30.99 9.03
C GLU A 231 15.10 -30.77 10.54
N PHE A 232 14.05 -30.83 11.35
CA PHE A 232 14.24 -31.04 12.79
C PHE A 232 14.13 -32.55 13.09
N PRO A 233 15.26 -33.28 13.23
CA PRO A 233 15.19 -34.63 13.75
C PRO A 233 14.72 -34.55 15.20
N TYR A 234 13.45 -34.88 15.42
CA TYR A 234 12.96 -35.25 16.74
C TYR A 234 13.81 -36.42 17.22
N LYS A 235 14.77 -36.16 18.12
CA LYS A 235 15.36 -37.22 18.94
C LYS A 235 14.24 -37.76 19.82
N LYS A 236 13.98 -39.07 19.66
CA LYS A 236 13.15 -39.88 20.55
C LYS A 236 13.68 -39.87 21.98
#